data_AF-A0A1I8GJ91-F1
#
_entry.id   AF-A0A1I8GJ91-F1
#
_cell.length_a   1.000
_cell.length_b   1.000
_cell.length_c   1.000
_cell.angle_alpha   90.00
_cell.angle_beta   90.00
_cell.angle_gamma   90.00
#
_symmetry.space_group_name_H-M   'P 1'
#
loop_
_entity.id
_entity.type
_entity.pdbx_description
1 polymer ?
#
loop_
_entity_poly.entity_id
_entity_poly.type
_entity_poly.pdbx_seq_one_letter_code
_entity_poly.pdbx_strand_id
1 'polypeptide(L)'
;GLGDLRLLRLIGRGGYSGVLEAVPAAGGSAQLAVKRYFNPSVESAAFASLEREFDFELRLLKRLSHPGLAKALAGFAAEFEPVAGDWTEVPAYLPSSRHPDGCGRNTTYYMVMPLYEGSLSDLLAAGGPVSPAESLQLLAQLCEADAYLKDPSVGIAHRDIKSSNVAVRGACPNRRRLVLIDFGAAVSPLTMPLPHSSVVAWGNSHLVPPEVARARPGP
;
A
#
# COMPACT_ATOMS: atom_id res chain seq x y z
N GLY A 1 -10.73 -6.29 15.78
CA GLY A 1 -11.39 -6.80 14.55
C GLY A 1 -12.18 -5.67 13.91
N LEU A 2 -13.10 -5.95 12.97
CA LEU A 2 -13.96 -4.89 12.41
C LEU A 2 -14.83 -4.21 13.47
N GLY A 3 -15.23 -4.91 14.54
CA GLY A 3 -16.06 -4.34 15.61
C GLY A 3 -15.42 -3.15 16.36
N ASP A 4 -14.11 -2.93 16.22
CA ASP A 4 -13.41 -1.80 16.82
C ASP A 4 -13.38 -0.56 15.90
N LEU A 5 -13.90 -0.69 14.67
CA LEU A 5 -13.82 0.31 13.61
C LEU A 5 -15.18 0.59 13.00
N ARG A 6 -15.36 1.83 12.54
CA ARG A 6 -16.46 2.22 11.65
C ARG A 6 -15.86 2.63 10.32
N LEU A 7 -16.07 1.81 9.29
CA LEU A 7 -15.66 2.10 7.92
C LEU A 7 -16.61 3.14 7.31
N LEU A 8 -16.08 4.13 6.61
CA LEU A 8 -16.85 5.27 6.11
C LEU A 8 -17.06 5.21 4.59
N ARG A 9 -15.97 5.23 3.83
CA ARG A 9 -15.99 5.29 2.35
C ARG A 9 -14.69 4.81 1.75
N LEU A 10 -14.74 4.40 0.48
CA LEU A 10 -13.56 4.17 -0.33
C LEU A 10 -12.90 5.52 -0.67
N ILE A 11 -11.59 5.63 -0.40
CA ILE A 11 -10.79 6.84 -0.68
C ILE A 11 -9.67 6.61 -1.69
N GLY A 12 -9.37 5.35 -2.02
CA GLY A 12 -8.40 5.02 -3.07
C GLY A 12 -8.50 3.55 -3.46
N ARG A 13 -7.99 3.21 -4.64
CA ARG A 13 -7.91 1.83 -5.12
C ARG A 13 -6.56 1.57 -5.78
N GLY A 14 -6.02 0.39 -5.54
CA GLY A 14 -4.92 -0.21 -6.28
C GLY A 14 -5.43 -1.40 -7.10
N GLY A 15 -4.50 -2.14 -7.71
CA GLY A 15 -4.86 -3.33 -8.51
C GLY A 15 -5.53 -4.44 -7.69
N TYR A 16 -5.12 -4.61 -6.42
CA TYR A 16 -5.50 -5.75 -5.59
C TYR A 16 -6.10 -5.36 -4.23
N SER A 17 -6.36 -4.07 -4.00
CA SER A 17 -6.91 -3.58 -2.74
C SER A 17 -7.59 -2.22 -2.89
N GLY A 18 -8.53 -1.93 -1.98
CA GLY A 18 -9.07 -0.59 -1.76
C GLY A 18 -8.57 -0.02 -0.44
N VAL A 19 -8.41 1.30 -0.36
CA VAL A 19 -8.13 2.02 0.88
C VAL A 19 -9.40 2.72 1.32
N LEU A 20 -9.83 2.42 2.54
CA LEU A 20 -11.06 2.93 3.13
C LEU A 20 -10.71 3.96 4.21
N GLU A 21 -11.50 5.03 4.30
CA GLU A 21 -11.49 5.91 5.47
C GLU A 21 -12.26 5.25 6.61
N ALA A 22 -11.72 5.29 7.83
CA ALA A 22 -12.34 4.73 9.01
C ALA A 22 -12.07 5.56 10.27
N VAL A 23 -12.88 5.32 11.30
CA VAL A 23 -12.69 5.88 12.65
C VAL A 23 -12.87 4.78 13.70
N PRO A 24 -12.32 4.94 14.92
CA PRO A 24 -12.60 4.02 16.02
C PRO A 24 -14.10 3.95 16.34
N ALA A 25 -14.63 2.74 16.54
CA ALA A 25 -16.05 2.52 16.85
C ALA A 25 -16.44 3.07 18.23
N ALA A 26 -15.53 3.02 19.20
CA ALA A 26 -15.73 3.50 20.57
C ALA A 26 -15.83 5.04 20.70
N GLY A 27 -15.75 5.78 19.59
CA GLY A 27 -15.65 7.23 19.58
C GLY A 27 -14.19 7.69 19.62
N GLY A 28 -13.91 8.78 18.91
CA GLY A 28 -12.57 9.34 18.76
C GLY A 28 -12.46 10.18 17.49
N SER A 29 -11.52 11.14 17.48
CA SER A 29 -11.25 12.00 16.32
C SER A 29 -10.14 11.44 15.41
N ALA A 30 -9.53 10.31 15.78
CA ALA A 30 -8.46 9.71 14.99
C ALA A 30 -9.04 9.17 13.67
N GLN A 31 -8.59 9.75 12.56
CA GLN A 31 -8.88 9.21 11.24
C GLN A 31 -7.86 8.12 10.89
N LEU A 32 -8.37 7.01 10.39
CA LEU A 32 -7.60 5.83 10.03
C LEU A 32 -7.83 5.51 8.55
N ALA A 33 -6.80 4.97 7.93
CA ALA A 33 -6.92 4.30 6.66
C ALA A 33 -6.97 2.79 6.90
N VAL A 34 -7.84 2.10 6.16
CA VAL A 34 -7.95 0.64 6.19
C VAL A 34 -7.74 0.11 4.79
N LYS A 35 -6.61 -0.57 4.55
CA LYS A 35 -6.39 -1.30 3.30
C LYS A 35 -7.20 -2.59 3.35
N ARG A 36 -8.22 -2.69 2.51
CA ARG A 36 -9.04 -3.89 2.31
C ARG A 36 -8.60 -4.58 1.03
N TYR A 37 -8.14 -5.81 1.14
CA TYR A 37 -7.67 -6.59 0.00
C TYR A 37 -8.86 -7.12 -0.82
N PHE A 38 -8.70 -7.25 -2.13
CA PHE A 38 -9.70 -7.89 -2.98
C PHE A 38 -9.43 -9.40 -2.98
N ASN A 39 -10.41 -10.17 -2.52
CA ASN A 39 -10.32 -11.62 -2.42
C ASN A 39 -11.35 -12.27 -3.35
N PRO A 40 -11.06 -12.38 -4.66
CA PRO A 40 -12.01 -12.96 -5.58
C PRO A 40 -12.14 -14.48 -5.38
N SER A 41 -13.31 -15.02 -5.68
CA SER A 41 -13.67 -16.43 -5.61
C SER A 41 -13.07 -17.25 -6.75
N VAL A 42 -12.62 -16.58 -7.83
CA VAL A 42 -11.93 -17.24 -8.94
C VAL A 42 -10.53 -17.70 -8.53
N GLU A 43 -10.25 -18.99 -8.74
CA GLU A 43 -8.90 -19.52 -8.60
C GLU A 43 -8.02 -18.99 -9.74
N SER A 44 -7.16 -18.02 -9.42
CA SER A 44 -6.10 -17.57 -10.30
C SER A 44 -4.80 -17.50 -9.51
N ALA A 45 -3.68 -17.78 -10.18
CA ALA A 45 -2.36 -17.73 -9.57
C ALA A 45 -2.05 -16.37 -8.91
N ALA A 46 -2.64 -15.29 -9.44
CA ALA A 46 -2.52 -13.95 -8.86
C ALA A 46 -3.18 -13.83 -7.47
N PHE A 47 -4.21 -14.62 -7.17
CA PHE A 47 -4.96 -14.55 -5.91
C PHE A 47 -4.66 -15.71 -4.96
N ALA A 48 -4.03 -16.79 -5.44
CA ALA A 48 -3.55 -17.92 -4.63
C ALA A 48 -2.45 -17.53 -3.62
N SER A 49 -1.91 -16.31 -3.72
CA SER A 49 -0.87 -15.78 -2.84
C SER A 49 -1.37 -14.67 -1.90
N LEU A 50 -2.67 -14.33 -1.93
CA LEU A 50 -3.20 -13.16 -1.22
C LEU A 50 -2.92 -13.18 0.28
N GLU A 51 -3.15 -14.32 0.94
CA GLU A 51 -2.87 -14.47 2.36
C GLU A 51 -1.38 -14.25 2.65
N ARG A 52 -0.50 -14.82 1.83
CA ARG A 52 0.96 -14.66 1.98
C ARG A 52 1.40 -13.21 1.76
N GLU A 53 0.84 -12.53 0.78
CA GLU A 53 1.12 -11.12 0.49
C GLU A 53 0.64 -10.21 1.62
N PHE A 54 -0.59 -10.41 2.10
CA PHE A 54 -1.12 -9.71 3.27
C PHE A 54 -0.24 -9.92 4.51
N ASP A 55 0.09 -11.17 4.80
CA ASP A 55 0.92 -11.54 5.95
C ASP A 55 2.33 -10.96 5.87
N PHE A 56 2.94 -11.01 4.69
CA PHE A 56 4.24 -10.43 4.44
C PHE A 56 4.21 -8.92 4.69
N GLU A 57 3.28 -8.20 4.04
CA GLU A 57 3.15 -6.75 4.16
C GLU A 57 2.85 -6.34 5.61
N LEU A 58 1.93 -7.04 6.28
CA LEU A 58 1.56 -6.79 7.68
C LEU A 58 2.76 -6.94 8.62
N ARG A 59 3.50 -8.05 8.50
CA ARG A 59 4.69 -8.30 9.33
C ARG A 59 5.77 -7.26 9.07
N LEU A 60 5.95 -6.87 7.81
CA LEU A 60 6.91 -5.85 7.42
C LEU A 60 6.59 -4.51 8.09
N LEU A 61 5.38 -4.00 7.87
CA LEU A 61 4.93 -2.70 8.38
C LEU A 61 4.79 -2.65 9.91
N LYS A 62 4.61 -3.79 10.58
CA LYS A 62 4.69 -3.88 12.04
C LYS A 62 6.12 -3.77 12.58
N ARG A 63 7.11 -4.29 11.86
CA ARG A 63 8.53 -4.30 12.30
C ARG A 63 9.27 -3.01 11.96
N LEU A 64 8.98 -2.39 10.81
CA LEU A 64 9.66 -1.16 10.38
C LEU A 64 9.49 -0.03 11.39
N SER A 65 10.58 0.68 11.69
CA SER A 65 10.60 1.79 12.65
C SER A 65 11.37 2.97 12.07
N HIS A 66 10.70 3.73 11.21
CA HIS A 66 11.25 4.93 10.59
C HIS A 66 10.11 5.94 10.32
N PRO A 67 10.29 7.25 10.56
CA PRO A 67 9.24 8.25 10.39
C PRO A 67 8.76 8.40 8.94
N GLY A 68 9.60 8.04 7.98
CA GLY A 68 9.28 8.08 6.55
C GLY A 68 8.70 6.77 5.98
N LEU A 69 8.34 5.80 6.82
CA LEU A 69 7.74 4.53 6.40
C LEU A 69 6.40 4.33 7.08
N ALA A 70 5.42 3.77 6.36
CA ALA A 70 4.11 3.47 6.92
C ALA A 70 4.19 2.48 8.08
N LYS A 71 3.20 2.54 8.97
CA LYS A 71 3.06 1.61 10.09
C LYS A 71 1.70 0.91 10.02
N ALA A 72 1.72 -0.42 10.13
CA ALA A 72 0.50 -1.19 10.34
C ALA A 72 0.19 -1.23 11.85
N LEU A 73 -1.00 -0.75 12.21
CA LEU A 73 -1.51 -0.73 13.58
C LEU A 73 -2.14 -2.09 13.93
N ALA A 74 -2.89 -2.65 12.99
CA ALA A 74 -3.54 -3.95 13.14
C ALA A 74 -3.73 -4.60 11.76
N GLY A 75 -3.94 -5.92 11.77
CA GLY A 75 -4.33 -6.66 10.59
C GLY A 75 -5.14 -7.89 10.99
N PHE A 76 -6.18 -8.21 10.24
CA PHE A 76 -7.09 -9.32 10.51
C PHE A 76 -7.89 -9.71 9.27
N ALA A 77 -8.39 -10.94 9.24
CA ALA A 77 -9.45 -11.37 8.32
C ALA A 77 -10.82 -11.08 8.96
N ALA A 78 -11.79 -10.67 8.14
CA ALA A 78 -13.17 -10.44 8.57
C ALA A 78 -14.14 -10.55 7.39
N GLU A 79 -15.44 -10.57 7.67
CA GLU A 79 -16.45 -10.48 6.62
C GLU A 79 -16.33 -9.17 5.83
N PHE A 80 -16.68 -9.25 4.54
CA PHE A 80 -16.70 -8.11 3.65
C PHE A 80 -17.79 -7.13 4.09
N GLU A 81 -17.35 -6.02 4.66
CA GLU A 81 -18.20 -4.88 4.97
C GLU A 81 -18.16 -3.87 3.81
N PRO A 82 -19.29 -3.62 3.11
CA PRO A 82 -19.37 -2.65 2.03
C PRO A 82 -19.36 -1.21 2.54
N VAL A 83 -18.80 -0.30 1.74
CA VAL A 83 -18.81 1.14 2.02
C VAL A 83 -19.25 1.95 0.80
N ALA A 84 -19.55 3.23 1.01
CA ALA A 84 -19.81 4.16 -0.08
C ALA A 84 -18.63 4.17 -1.07
N GLY A 85 -18.93 4.07 -2.36
CA GLY A 85 -17.96 3.97 -3.45
C GLY A 85 -17.72 2.54 -3.96
N ASP A 86 -18.04 1.50 -3.19
CA ASP A 86 -17.73 0.12 -3.61
C ASP A 86 -18.47 -0.29 -4.90
N TRP A 87 -19.76 0.03 -4.99
CA TRP A 87 -20.60 -0.31 -6.15
C TRP A 87 -20.22 0.44 -7.43
N THR A 88 -19.59 1.60 -7.32
CA THR A 88 -19.23 2.42 -8.49
C THR A 88 -17.78 2.19 -8.91
N GLU A 89 -16.87 2.11 -7.95
CA GLU A 89 -15.42 2.07 -8.22
C GLU A 89 -14.88 0.64 -8.33
N VAL A 90 -15.46 -0.31 -7.59
CA VAL A 90 -14.95 -1.70 -7.50
C VAL A 90 -16.05 -2.76 -7.52
N PRO A 91 -17.10 -2.65 -8.38
CA PRO A 91 -18.25 -3.57 -8.35
C PRO A 91 -17.88 -5.03 -8.57
N ALA A 92 -16.87 -5.29 -9.41
CA ALA A 92 -16.41 -6.65 -9.72
C ALA A 92 -15.88 -7.39 -8.49
N TYR A 93 -15.36 -6.69 -7.47
CA TYR A 93 -14.78 -7.31 -6.28
C TYR A 93 -15.76 -7.45 -5.11
N LEU A 94 -17.00 -7.00 -5.30
CA LEU A 94 -18.08 -7.24 -4.32
C LEU A 94 -18.39 -8.74 -4.23
N PRO A 95 -18.76 -9.26 -3.06
CA PRO A 95 -19.25 -10.62 -2.96
C PRO A 95 -20.50 -10.83 -3.80
N SER A 96 -20.67 -12.04 -4.36
CA SER A 96 -21.86 -12.37 -5.16
C SER A 96 -23.17 -12.25 -4.37
N SER A 97 -23.09 -12.33 -3.04
CA SER A 97 -24.21 -12.08 -2.11
C SER A 97 -24.63 -10.60 -2.04
N ARG A 98 -23.78 -9.67 -2.50
CA ARG A 98 -23.98 -8.22 -2.48
C ARG A 98 -24.16 -7.61 -3.87
N HIS A 99 -23.60 -8.26 -4.91
CA HIS A 99 -23.68 -7.81 -6.29
C HIS A 99 -23.75 -9.03 -7.23
N PRO A 100 -24.75 -9.15 -8.11
CA PRO A 100 -24.92 -10.32 -8.99
C PRO A 100 -23.68 -10.65 -9.84
N ASP A 101 -23.03 -9.61 -10.38
CA ASP A 101 -21.82 -9.77 -11.21
C ASP A 101 -20.51 -9.71 -10.39
N GLY A 102 -20.62 -9.68 -9.07
CA GLY A 102 -19.47 -9.61 -8.17
C GLY A 102 -18.78 -10.97 -8.02
N CYS A 103 -17.45 -10.98 -8.06
CA CYS A 103 -16.64 -12.17 -7.89
C CYS A 103 -15.94 -12.23 -6.53
N GLY A 104 -16.24 -11.36 -5.57
CA GLY A 104 -15.62 -11.37 -4.24
C GLY A 104 -16.03 -12.58 -3.37
N ARG A 105 -15.15 -13.00 -2.46
CA ARG A 105 -15.51 -13.87 -1.32
C ARG A 105 -16.13 -13.03 -0.21
N ASN A 106 -16.99 -13.65 0.59
CA ASN A 106 -17.60 -13.00 1.76
C ASN A 106 -16.59 -12.64 2.86
N THR A 107 -15.39 -13.22 2.86
CA THR A 107 -14.33 -12.92 3.84
C THR A 107 -13.11 -12.36 3.12
N THR A 108 -12.52 -11.29 3.68
CA THR A 108 -11.31 -10.68 3.16
C THR A 108 -10.39 -10.17 4.27
N TYR A 109 -9.21 -9.70 3.89
CA TYR A 109 -8.18 -9.18 4.79
C TYR A 109 -8.25 -7.65 4.89
N TYR A 110 -8.01 -7.17 6.10
CA TYR A 110 -8.01 -5.76 6.45
C TYR A 110 -6.71 -5.41 7.16
N MET A 111 -6.09 -4.30 6.78
CA MET A 111 -4.93 -3.72 7.45
C MET A 111 -5.23 -2.29 7.87
N VAL A 112 -5.07 -1.99 9.15
CA VAL A 112 -5.34 -0.67 9.74
C VAL A 112 -4.04 0.12 9.81
N MET A 113 -4.07 1.36 9.34
CA MET A 113 -2.93 2.27 9.28
C MET A 113 -3.37 3.72 9.57
N PRO A 114 -2.45 4.62 9.93
CA PRO A 114 -2.75 6.05 9.99
C PRO A 114 -3.30 6.56 8.66
N LEU A 115 -4.29 7.46 8.70
CA LEU A 115 -4.69 8.21 7.51
C LEU A 115 -3.72 9.38 7.29
N TYR A 116 -3.44 9.69 6.03
CA TYR A 116 -2.58 10.79 5.61
C TYR A 116 -3.38 11.82 4.79
N GLU A 117 -2.85 13.04 4.68
CA GLU A 117 -3.51 14.18 4.02
C GLU A 117 -3.55 14.10 2.48
N GLY A 118 -2.97 13.06 1.89
CA GLY A 118 -2.95 12.79 0.46
C GLY A 118 -1.65 12.13 0.02
N SER A 119 -1.51 11.90 -1.28
CA SER A 119 -0.26 11.45 -1.90
C SER A 119 0.59 12.63 -2.37
N LEU A 120 1.89 12.38 -2.61
CA LEU A 120 2.78 13.33 -3.27
C LEU A 120 2.29 13.64 -4.69
N SER A 121 1.63 12.69 -5.35
CA SER A 121 0.99 12.94 -6.65
C SER A 121 -0.11 14.01 -6.54
N ASP A 122 -0.92 13.95 -5.49
CA ASP A 122 -1.98 14.95 -5.25
C ASP A 122 -1.39 16.32 -4.94
N LEU A 123 -0.31 16.36 -4.13
CA LEU A 123 0.41 17.60 -3.80
C LEU A 123 0.98 18.27 -5.06
N LEU A 124 1.58 17.49 -5.96
CA LEU A 124 2.16 18.00 -7.20
C LEU A 124 1.07 18.45 -8.20
N ALA A 125 -0.05 17.73 -8.25
CA ALA A 125 -1.18 18.08 -9.11
C ALA A 125 -1.92 19.34 -8.68
N ALA A 126 -1.93 19.66 -7.38
CA ALA A 126 -2.56 20.86 -6.83
C ALA A 126 -1.93 22.19 -7.31
N GLY A 127 -0.82 22.16 -8.05
CA GLY A 127 -0.31 23.29 -8.85
C GLY A 127 0.35 24.43 -8.05
N GLY A 128 0.54 24.27 -6.74
CA GLY A 128 1.34 25.19 -5.93
C GLY A 128 2.84 24.91 -6.10
N PRO A 129 3.72 25.93 -6.24
CA PRO A 129 5.14 25.70 -6.37
C PRO A 129 5.70 25.08 -5.08
N VAL A 130 6.05 23.80 -5.14
CA VAL A 130 7.01 23.21 -4.19
C VAL A 130 8.33 23.94 -4.44
N SER A 131 8.72 24.82 -3.52
CA SER A 131 9.96 25.59 -3.69
C SER A 131 11.14 24.64 -3.90
N PRO A 132 12.23 25.06 -4.58
CA PRO A 132 13.43 24.22 -4.71
C PRO A 132 13.96 23.74 -3.35
N ALA A 133 13.88 24.58 -2.31
CA ALA A 133 14.25 24.23 -0.95
C ALA A 133 13.35 23.12 -0.37
N GLU A 134 12.04 23.23 -0.55
CA GLU A 134 11.09 22.20 -0.12
C GLU A 134 11.30 20.89 -0.90
N SER A 135 11.51 20.98 -2.21
CA SER A 135 11.79 19.81 -3.06
C SER A 135 13.02 19.04 -2.58
N LEU A 136 14.10 19.74 -2.23
CA LEU A 136 15.31 19.11 -1.67
C LEU A 136 15.05 18.46 -0.32
N GLN A 137 14.26 19.11 0.55
CA GLN A 137 13.89 18.54 1.85
C GLN A 137 13.03 17.28 1.70
N LEU A 138 12.06 17.28 0.80
CA LEU A 138 11.21 16.13 0.51
C LEU A 138 12.04 14.98 -0.10
N LEU A 139 12.92 15.29 -1.06
CA LEU A 139 13.82 14.29 -1.65
C LEU A 139 14.75 13.67 -0.60
N ALA A 140 15.34 14.48 0.28
CA ALA A 140 16.18 13.99 1.36
C ALA A 140 15.43 13.01 2.29
N GLN A 141 14.19 13.33 2.68
CA GLN A 141 13.36 12.44 3.50
C GLN A 141 13.08 11.10 2.81
N LEU A 142 12.81 11.13 1.50
CA LEU A 142 12.58 9.91 0.73
C LEU A 142 13.85 9.06 0.64
N CYS A 143 15.00 9.69 0.41
CA CYS A 143 16.30 9.02 0.41
C CYS A 143 16.65 8.41 1.79
N GLU A 144 16.35 9.10 2.88
CA GLU A 144 16.53 8.58 4.24
C GLU A 144 15.69 7.33 4.49
N ALA A 145 14.41 7.37 4.08
CA ALA A 145 13.50 6.23 4.22
C ALA A 145 13.94 5.01 3.38
N ASP A 146 14.37 5.25 2.15
CA ASP A 146 14.90 4.21 1.26
C ASP A 146 16.25 3.66 1.73
N ALA A 147 17.14 4.52 2.24
CA ALA A 147 18.41 4.10 2.85
C ALA A 147 18.18 3.20 4.07
N TYR A 148 17.20 3.53 4.92
CA TYR A 148 16.80 2.69 6.05
C TYR A 148 16.33 1.30 5.57
N LEU A 149 15.53 1.22 4.51
CA LEU A 149 15.07 -0.08 3.98
C LEU A 149 16.24 -0.94 3.47
N LYS A 150 17.22 -0.29 2.83
CA LYS A 150 18.40 -0.93 2.24
C LYS A 150 19.50 -1.28 3.24
N ASP A 151 19.40 -0.78 4.48
CA ASP A 151 20.33 -1.15 5.54
C ASP A 151 20.43 -2.69 5.65
N PRO A 152 21.63 -3.29 5.71
CA PRO A 152 21.79 -4.74 5.76
C PRO A 152 21.03 -5.43 6.90
N SER A 153 20.77 -4.73 8.02
CA SER A 153 19.96 -5.26 9.13
C SER A 153 18.46 -5.30 8.83
N VAL A 154 18.00 -4.48 7.88
CA VAL A 154 16.59 -4.40 7.45
C VAL A 154 16.37 -5.24 6.20
N GLY A 155 17.18 -5.02 5.15
CA GLY A 155 17.31 -5.87 3.97
C GLY A 155 16.09 -5.90 3.05
N ILE A 156 15.43 -4.76 2.82
CA ILE A 156 14.18 -4.65 2.05
C ILE A 156 14.35 -3.79 0.81
N ALA A 157 13.80 -4.22 -0.32
CA ALA A 157 13.54 -3.35 -1.47
C ALA A 157 12.04 -3.15 -1.63
N HIS A 158 11.58 -1.90 -1.70
CA HIS A 158 10.16 -1.55 -1.88
C HIS A 158 9.62 -1.89 -3.28
N ARG A 159 10.45 -1.72 -4.33
CA ARG A 159 10.16 -2.03 -5.76
C ARG A 159 9.02 -1.28 -6.46
N ASP A 160 8.26 -0.43 -5.78
CA ASP A 160 7.17 0.36 -6.38
C ASP A 160 7.15 1.80 -5.84
N ILE A 161 8.32 2.43 -5.76
CA ILE A 161 8.44 3.84 -5.36
C ILE A 161 7.98 4.72 -6.51
N LYS A 162 6.85 5.41 -6.30
CA LYS A 162 6.25 6.39 -7.20
C LYS A 162 5.48 7.43 -6.37
N SER A 163 5.18 8.60 -6.95
CA SER A 163 4.52 9.70 -6.22
C SER A 163 3.17 9.34 -5.62
N SER A 164 2.43 8.37 -6.20
CA SER A 164 1.17 7.87 -5.63
C SER A 164 1.34 6.90 -4.46
N ASN A 165 2.54 6.31 -4.29
CA ASN A 165 2.91 5.45 -3.16
C ASN A 165 3.75 6.21 -2.10
N VAL A 166 3.74 7.53 -2.17
CA VAL A 166 4.35 8.41 -1.16
C VAL A 166 3.24 9.25 -0.59
N ALA A 167 2.85 9.00 0.65
CA ALA A 167 1.89 9.81 1.37
C ALA A 167 2.53 11.07 1.95
N VAL A 168 1.73 12.11 2.11
CA VAL A 168 2.12 13.38 2.72
C VAL A 168 1.46 13.49 4.09
N ARG A 169 2.27 13.76 5.11
CA ARG A 169 1.82 14.03 6.48
C ARG A 169 2.05 15.49 6.86
N GLY A 170 1.02 16.16 7.36
CA GLY A 170 1.04 17.55 7.78
C GLY A 170 0.82 18.54 6.63
N ALA A 171 -0.01 19.56 6.86
CA ALA A 171 -0.43 20.51 5.80
C ALA A 171 0.62 21.60 5.47
N CYS A 172 1.42 22.03 6.44
CA CYS A 172 2.32 23.18 6.29
C CYS A 172 3.65 22.77 5.61
N PRO A 173 4.14 23.49 4.57
CA PRO A 173 5.37 23.16 3.85
C PRO A 173 6.56 22.78 4.75
N ASN A 174 6.87 23.62 5.75
CA ASN A 174 8.02 23.41 6.64
C ASN A 174 7.85 22.27 7.66
N ARG A 175 6.67 21.65 7.74
CA ARG A 175 6.36 20.53 8.64
C ARG A 175 5.90 19.29 7.89
N ARG A 176 5.80 19.36 6.55
CA ARG A 176 5.42 18.23 5.71
C ARG A 176 6.44 17.11 5.86
N ARG A 177 5.93 15.90 6.01
CA ARG A 177 6.70 14.66 6.00
C ARG A 177 6.24 13.76 4.89
N LEU A 178 7.18 13.10 4.23
CA LEU A 178 6.86 12.02 3.31
C LEU A 178 6.83 10.69 4.03
N VAL A 179 5.89 9.83 3.65
CA VAL A 179 5.76 8.48 4.17
C VAL A 179 5.61 7.52 3.00
N LEU A 180 6.56 6.59 2.83
CA LEU A 180 6.40 5.50 1.86
C LEU A 180 5.28 4.56 2.32
N ILE A 181 4.33 4.32 1.43
CA ILE A 181 3.16 3.45 1.62
C ILE A 181 3.15 2.34 0.56
N ASP A 182 2.33 1.32 0.80
CA ASP A 182 2.10 0.18 -0.11
C ASP A 182 3.34 -0.71 -0.35
N PHE A 183 3.55 -1.67 0.56
CA PHE A 183 4.67 -2.61 0.50
C PHE A 183 4.28 -3.94 -0.15
N GLY A 184 3.15 -3.99 -0.87
CA GLY A 184 2.66 -5.23 -1.51
C GLY A 184 3.64 -5.81 -2.55
N ALA A 185 4.48 -4.98 -3.16
CA ALA A 185 5.51 -5.41 -4.12
C ALA A 185 6.91 -5.58 -3.50
N ALA A 186 7.06 -5.35 -2.19
CA ALA A 186 8.36 -5.35 -1.54
C ALA A 186 8.95 -6.77 -1.44
N VAL A 187 10.28 -6.86 -1.39
CA VAL A 187 11.01 -8.13 -1.26
C VAL A 187 12.02 -8.07 -0.11
N SER A 188 12.21 -9.23 0.53
CA SER A 188 13.17 -9.46 1.62
C SER A 188 13.57 -10.94 1.66
N PRO A 189 14.86 -11.29 1.88
CA PRO A 189 16.00 -10.38 1.90
C PRO A 189 16.31 -9.84 0.49
N LEU A 190 17.10 -8.76 0.40
CA LEU A 190 17.61 -8.23 -0.87
C LEU A 190 18.37 -9.27 -1.73
N THR A 191 18.76 -10.39 -1.12
CA THR A 191 19.34 -11.56 -1.77
C THR A 191 18.23 -12.48 -2.30
N MET A 192 17.84 -12.30 -3.56
CA MET A 192 17.06 -13.32 -4.28
C MET A 192 18.03 -14.16 -5.12
N PRO A 193 18.15 -15.48 -4.90
CA PRO A 193 18.58 -16.36 -5.98
C PRO A 193 17.52 -16.22 -7.09
N LEU A 194 17.91 -15.81 -8.30
CA LEU A 194 17.03 -15.76 -9.46
C LEU A 194 16.40 -17.16 -9.63
N PRO A 195 15.09 -17.35 -9.38
CA PRO A 195 14.46 -18.63 -9.69
C PRO A 195 14.32 -18.71 -11.22
N HIS A 196 14.68 -19.87 -11.76
CA HIS A 196 14.49 -20.21 -13.17
C HIS A 196 13.03 -19.96 -13.58
N SER A 197 12.87 -19.24 -14.70
CA SER A 197 11.64 -19.09 -15.50
C SER A 197 10.36 -18.74 -14.73
N SER A 198 10.24 -17.53 -14.17
CA SER A 198 8.96 -16.79 -14.03
C SER A 198 9.11 -15.48 -13.25
N VAL A 199 10.22 -14.74 -13.44
CA VAL A 199 10.28 -13.35 -12.98
C VAL A 199 9.44 -12.52 -13.96
N VAL A 200 8.12 -12.54 -13.77
CA VAL A 200 7.30 -11.42 -14.22
C VAL A 200 7.85 -10.22 -13.44
N ALA A 201 8.39 -9.25 -14.17
CA ALA A 201 8.87 -8.01 -13.59
C ALA A 201 7.67 -7.26 -13.01
N TRP A 202 7.25 -7.63 -11.80
CA TRP A 202 6.26 -6.90 -11.03
C TRP A 202 6.91 -5.59 -10.56
N GLY A 203 6.35 -4.47 -11.05
CA GLY A 203 6.80 -3.11 -10.82
C GLY A 203 6.27 -2.17 -11.91
N ASN A 204 6.23 -0.86 -11.65
CA ASN A 204 5.87 0.13 -12.65
C ASN A 204 6.83 0.05 -13.86
N SER A 205 6.31 -0.29 -15.04
CA SER A 205 7.08 -0.47 -16.28
C SER A 205 7.88 0.78 -16.69
N HIS A 206 7.55 1.95 -16.14
CA HIS A 206 8.23 3.21 -16.41
C HIS A 206 9.41 3.52 -15.48
N LEU A 207 9.63 2.76 -14.40
CA LEU A 207 10.66 3.04 -13.38
C LEU A 207 11.56 1.84 -13.06
N VAL A 208 11.63 0.86 -13.96
CA VAL A 208 12.51 -0.31 -13.79
C VAL A 208 13.98 0.13 -13.89
N PRO A 209 14.80 -0.05 -12.84
CA PRO A 209 16.23 0.25 -12.90
C PRO A 209 16.91 -0.55 -14.02
N PRO A 210 17.91 0.02 -14.73
CA PRO A 210 18.51 -0.61 -15.91
C PRO A 210 19.09 -1.99 -15.63
N GLU A 211 19.57 -2.25 -14.42
CA GLU A 211 20.08 -3.54 -13.96
C GLU A 211 19.00 -4.63 -13.84
N VAL A 212 17.76 -4.25 -13.52
CA VAL A 212 16.60 -5.16 -13.46
C VAL A 212 16.05 -5.40 -14.86
N ALA A 213 15.96 -4.35 -15.69
CA ALA A 213 15.51 -4.46 -17.08
C ALA A 213 16.45 -5.31 -17.95
N ARG A 214 17.74 -5.33 -17.61
CA ARG A 214 18.79 -6.08 -18.33
C ARG A 214 19.13 -7.42 -17.69
N ALA A 215 18.51 -7.77 -16.56
CA ALA A 215 18.75 -9.04 -15.90
C ALA A 215 18.33 -10.18 -16.85
N ARG A 216 19.31 -10.93 -17.33
CA ARG A 216 19.05 -12.20 -18.00
C ARG A 216 18.92 -13.27 -16.92
N PRO A 217 17.92 -14.16 -17.01
CA PRO A 217 17.91 -15.37 -16.20
C PRO A 217 19.28 -16.06 -16.35
N GLY A 218 19.85 -16.49 -15.22
CA GLY A 218 21.07 -17.31 -15.25
C GLY A 218 20.84 -18.63 -16.00
N PRO A 219 21.91 -19.31 -16.45
CA PRO A 219 21.82 -20.61 -17.11
C PRO A 219 21.15 -21.67 -16.24
#